data_AF-A0A4Y9ZTH8-F1
#
_entry.id   AF-A0A4Y9ZTH8-F1
#
_cell.length_a   1.000
_cell.length_b   1.000
_cell.length_c   1.000
_cell.angle_alpha   90.00
_cell.angle_beta   90.00
_cell.angle_gamma   90.00
#
_symmetry.space_group_name_H-M   'P 1'
#
loop_
_entity.id
_entity.type
_entity.pdbx_description
1 polymer ?
#
loop_
_entity_poly.entity_id
_entity_poly.type
_entity_poly.pdbx_seq_one_letter_code
_entity_poly.pdbx_strand_id
1 'polypeptide(L)'
;MATPSGLSRRRVQNQSTDDANDAPADTNGHASSSSNLSLTHAGSAFAGGGKVAYDPRDLEPSDDVGGKVPMLTIMEEVLLLGLKDKQGYLSFWNDNISYALRGCILIELALRRRIAVHKDPARRRVPLSERLVEVLDDRQTGETLLDETLKMIKAQESERMSINAWIDLLSGETWNVLKIGYQLKQVRERLAKGLVDKGVLRTEKRNFLLFDM
;
A
#
# COMPACT_ATOMS: atom_id res chain seq x y z
N MET A 1 57.04 2.35 18.61
CA MET A 1 56.25 3.37 19.34
C MET A 1 55.42 4.14 18.32
N ALA A 2 54.10 3.98 18.34
CA ALA A 2 53.14 4.87 17.68
C ALA A 2 51.77 4.63 18.34
N THR A 3 51.29 5.61 19.09
CA THR A 3 50.01 5.61 19.81
C THR A 3 48.88 6.11 18.89
N PRO A 4 47.72 5.45 18.81
CA PRO A 4 46.54 6.05 18.16
C PRO A 4 45.82 6.97 19.16
N SER A 5 45.83 8.27 18.86
CA SER A 5 45.10 9.32 19.58
C SER A 5 43.58 9.18 19.36
N GLY A 6 42.83 9.15 20.47
CA GLY A 6 41.38 8.98 20.48
C GLY A 6 40.59 10.17 19.95
N LEU A 7 39.52 9.88 19.20
CA LEU A 7 38.50 10.84 18.81
C LEU A 7 37.59 11.18 20.01
N SER A 8 37.65 12.44 20.45
CA SER A 8 36.81 12.98 21.52
C SER A 8 35.44 13.38 20.99
N ARG A 9 34.36 12.85 21.61
CA ARG A 9 32.96 13.21 21.33
C ARG A 9 32.64 14.53 22.04
N ARG A 10 32.38 15.59 21.28
CA ARG A 10 31.90 16.88 21.81
C ARG A 10 30.41 16.77 22.18
N ARG A 11 30.13 16.90 23.47
CA ARG A 11 28.79 16.94 24.08
C ARG A 11 28.16 18.32 23.84
N VAL A 12 26.90 18.33 23.40
CA VAL A 12 26.04 19.51 23.31
C VAL A 12 25.50 19.84 24.71
N GLN A 13 25.56 21.10 25.11
CA GLN A 13 24.92 21.61 26.32
C GLN A 13 23.83 22.61 25.92
N ASN A 14 22.60 22.26 26.29
CA ASN A 14 21.40 23.08 26.16
C ASN A 14 21.31 23.99 27.40
N GLN A 15 21.22 25.30 27.20
CA GLN A 15 20.94 26.25 28.28
C GLN A 15 19.77 27.14 27.87
N SER A 16 18.71 27.01 28.66
CA SER A 16 17.50 27.82 28.74
C SER A 16 17.81 29.23 29.24
N THR A 17 17.21 30.24 28.64
CA THR A 17 16.96 31.54 29.27
C THR A 17 15.52 31.95 28.95
N ASP A 18 14.73 32.01 30.02
CA ASP A 18 13.46 32.72 30.10
C ASP A 18 13.75 34.22 30.02
N ASP A 19 12.95 34.95 29.24
CA ASP A 19 12.67 36.36 29.53
C ASP A 19 11.22 36.67 29.13
N ALA A 20 10.41 36.84 30.17
CA ALA A 20 9.09 37.42 30.09
C ALA A 20 9.22 38.94 29.93
N ASN A 21 8.51 39.52 28.97
CA ASN A 21 8.14 40.92 29.05
C ASN A 21 6.76 41.16 28.44
N ASP A 22 6.09 42.08 29.10
CA ASP A 22 4.65 42.29 29.22
C ASP A 22 4.12 43.29 28.15
N ALA A 23 2.79 43.29 28.05
CA ALA A 23 1.89 44.33 27.53
C ALA A 23 1.37 44.29 26.06
N PRO A 24 0.04 44.45 25.87
CA PRO A 24 -0.69 44.43 24.59
C PRO A 24 -1.08 45.84 24.08
N ALA A 25 -1.40 45.98 22.79
CA ALA A 25 -2.54 46.77 22.26
C ALA A 25 -2.49 46.95 20.72
N ASP A 26 -3.69 47.14 20.15
CA ASP A 26 -4.06 47.84 18.91
C ASP A 26 -4.14 47.11 17.56
N THR A 27 -5.35 46.57 17.34
CA THR A 27 -6.33 46.96 16.29
C THR A 27 -5.87 47.35 14.88
N ASN A 28 -6.32 46.54 13.90
CA ASN A 28 -7.06 46.91 12.68
C ASN A 28 -7.26 45.60 11.88
N GLY A 29 -8.45 44.99 11.76
CA GLY A 29 -9.70 45.56 11.28
C GLY A 29 -9.72 45.46 9.76
N HIS A 30 -10.38 44.44 9.18
CA HIS A 30 -11.09 44.47 7.89
C HIS A 30 -12.06 43.28 7.85
N ALA A 31 -13.34 43.58 8.03
CA ALA A 31 -14.43 42.71 7.68
C ALA A 31 -14.77 42.91 6.19
N SER A 32 -14.91 41.81 5.45
CA SER A 32 -15.69 41.77 4.22
C SER A 32 -16.51 40.49 4.20
N SER A 33 -17.79 40.64 4.48
CA SER A 33 -18.83 39.64 4.24
C SER A 33 -19.19 39.60 2.76
N SER A 34 -19.22 38.43 2.13
CA SER A 34 -20.40 37.91 1.42
C SER A 34 -20.10 36.65 0.57
N SER A 35 -20.76 35.56 0.99
CA SER A 35 -21.41 34.50 0.20
C SER A 35 -20.63 33.57 -0.75
N ASN A 36 -20.86 32.27 -0.49
CA ASN A 36 -20.96 31.11 -1.39
C ASN A 36 -19.67 30.62 -2.07
N LEU A 37 -19.19 29.46 -1.64
CA LEU A 37 -19.42 28.18 -2.34
C LEU A 37 -18.74 27.06 -1.54
N SER A 38 -19.47 25.96 -1.34
CA SER A 38 -18.90 24.67 -0.94
C SER A 38 -17.89 24.22 -1.99
N LEU A 39 -16.61 24.47 -1.75
CA LEU A 39 -15.50 23.92 -2.55
C LEU A 39 -14.71 22.95 -1.68
N THR A 40 -15.29 21.76 -1.50
CA THR A 40 -14.54 20.55 -1.18
C THR A 40 -13.63 20.26 -2.38
N HIS A 41 -12.35 20.62 -2.32
CA HIS A 41 -11.21 19.86 -2.86
C HIS A 41 -9.95 20.73 -2.91
N ALA A 42 -8.85 20.10 -2.52
CA ALA A 42 -7.46 20.55 -2.67
C ALA A 42 -7.02 21.70 -1.74
N GLY A 43 -6.36 21.35 -0.63
CA GLY A 43 -5.45 22.30 0.02
C GLY A 43 -5.22 22.16 1.51
N SER A 44 -4.75 21.01 2.01
CA SER A 44 -4.09 20.96 3.33
C SER A 44 -2.69 20.33 3.27
N ALA A 45 -2.08 20.22 2.08
CA ALA A 45 -0.79 19.56 1.87
C ALA A 45 0.46 20.35 2.31
N PHE A 46 0.30 21.52 2.93
CA PHE A 46 1.42 22.45 3.16
C PHE A 46 1.64 22.93 4.61
N ALA A 47 0.93 22.41 5.61
CA ALA A 47 1.20 22.72 7.01
C ALA A 47 1.79 21.52 7.77
N GLY A 48 3.11 21.52 8.00
CA GLY A 48 3.75 20.79 9.11
C GLY A 48 4.12 19.31 8.87
N GLY A 49 5.43 19.06 8.77
CA GLY A 49 6.19 17.83 9.04
C GLY A 49 5.48 16.46 9.17
N GLY A 50 5.75 15.58 8.19
CA GLY A 50 5.48 14.14 8.28
C GLY A 50 4.49 13.61 7.22
N LYS A 51 4.82 13.81 5.93
CA LYS A 51 3.91 13.54 4.80
C LYS A 51 3.81 12.04 4.50
N VAL A 52 2.89 11.33 5.14
CA VAL A 52 2.15 10.25 4.46
C VAL A 52 0.87 10.90 3.97
N ALA A 53 0.65 10.92 2.64
CA ALA A 53 -0.62 11.36 2.09
C ALA A 53 -1.70 10.43 2.62
N TYR A 54 -2.76 11.01 3.17
CA TYR A 54 -3.80 10.27 3.87
C TYR A 54 -5.17 10.81 3.47
N ASP A 55 -6.11 9.92 3.17
CA ASP A 55 -7.50 10.28 2.87
C ASP A 55 -8.26 10.43 4.20
N PRO A 56 -8.85 11.60 4.51
CA PRO A 56 -9.62 11.80 5.74
C PRO A 56 -10.71 10.74 6.00
N ARG A 57 -11.22 10.08 4.95
CA ARG A 57 -12.23 9.02 5.05
C ARG A 57 -11.68 7.72 5.67
N ASP A 58 -10.38 7.50 5.64
CA ASP A 58 -9.75 6.33 6.24
C ASP A 58 -9.69 6.41 7.77
N LEU A 59 -9.91 7.61 8.35
CA LEU A 59 -9.72 7.90 9.79
C LEU A 59 -11.02 7.74 10.57
N GLU A 60 -12.14 7.61 9.86
CA GLU A 60 -13.45 7.34 10.45
C GLU A 60 -13.39 5.96 11.12
N PRO A 61 -13.52 5.88 12.46
CA PRO A 61 -13.54 4.61 13.16
C PRO A 61 -14.86 3.91 12.83
N SER A 62 -14.89 3.12 11.76
CA SER A 62 -15.93 2.13 11.57
C SER A 62 -15.66 0.95 12.52
N ASP A 63 -16.69 0.49 13.24
CA ASP A 63 -16.63 -0.70 14.10
C ASP A 63 -16.30 -2.00 13.33
N ASP A 64 -16.27 -1.94 11.99
CA ASP A 64 -15.75 -2.99 11.12
C ASP A 64 -14.23 -3.05 11.15
N VAL A 65 -13.70 -4.24 11.45
CA VAL A 65 -12.27 -4.57 11.40
C VAL A 65 -11.73 -4.35 9.99
N GLY A 66 -11.24 -3.13 9.71
CA GLY A 66 -10.60 -2.80 8.43
C GLY A 66 -11.05 -1.50 7.75
N GLY A 67 -11.94 -0.69 8.35
CA GLY A 67 -12.45 0.49 7.66
C GLY A 67 -13.44 0.14 6.55
N LYS A 68 -14.05 1.15 5.92
CA LYS A 68 -14.85 0.93 4.71
C LYS A 68 -13.91 0.55 3.56
N VAL A 69 -13.89 -0.74 3.22
CA VAL A 69 -13.06 -1.24 2.11
C VAL A 69 -13.47 -0.52 0.82
N PRO A 70 -12.52 0.13 0.11
CA PRO A 70 -12.81 0.76 -1.17
C PRO A 70 -13.27 -0.28 -2.20
N MET A 71 -14.03 0.18 -3.20
CA MET A 71 -14.61 -0.71 -4.21
C MET A 71 -13.54 -1.39 -5.07
N LEU A 72 -12.44 -0.68 -5.34
CA LEU A 72 -11.32 -1.17 -6.12
C LEU A 72 -10.16 -1.53 -5.21
N THR A 73 -9.52 -2.65 -5.52
CA THR A 73 -8.24 -3.05 -4.94
C THR A 73 -7.12 -2.24 -5.58
N ILE A 74 -6.00 -2.10 -4.87
CA ILE A 74 -4.79 -1.45 -5.42
C ILE A 74 -4.33 -2.15 -6.70
N MET A 75 -4.48 -3.48 -6.79
CA MET A 75 -4.13 -4.24 -7.99
C MET A 75 -4.94 -3.80 -9.22
N GLU A 76 -6.24 -3.55 -9.04
CA GLU A 76 -7.13 -3.09 -10.09
C GLU A 76 -6.85 -1.64 -10.49
N GLU A 77 -6.56 -0.76 -9.55
CA GLU A 77 -6.18 0.63 -9.84
C GLU A 77 -4.88 0.69 -10.67
N VAL A 78 -3.87 -0.09 -10.29
CA VAL A 78 -2.62 -0.21 -11.07
C VAL A 78 -2.89 -0.75 -12.47
N LEU A 79 -3.82 -1.71 -12.61
CA LEU A 79 -4.21 -2.22 -13.91
C LEU A 79 -4.90 -1.15 -14.76
N LEU A 80 -5.80 -0.35 -14.18
CA LEU A 80 -6.50 0.74 -14.86
C LEU A 80 -5.54 1.83 -15.33
N LEU A 81 -4.51 2.17 -14.55
CA LEU A 81 -3.46 3.11 -14.97
C LEU A 81 -2.71 2.65 -16.23
N GLY A 82 -2.66 1.34 -16.48
CA GLY A 82 -2.03 0.77 -17.67
C GLY A 82 -2.94 0.74 -18.91
N LEU A 83 -4.26 0.93 -18.76
CA LEU A 83 -5.22 0.86 -19.86
C LEU A 83 -5.26 2.17 -20.64
N LYS A 84 -5.42 2.05 -21.97
CA LYS A 84 -5.67 3.19 -22.84
C LYS A 84 -7.17 3.43 -22.98
N ASP A 85 -7.60 4.67 -22.73
CA ASP A 85 -9.01 5.09 -22.72
C ASP A 85 -9.80 4.66 -23.97
N LYS A 86 -9.18 4.75 -25.16
CA LYS A 86 -9.86 4.50 -26.44
C LYS A 86 -9.70 3.08 -26.95
N GLN A 87 -8.61 2.41 -26.61
CA GLN A 87 -8.23 1.15 -27.26
C GLN A 87 -8.59 -0.09 -26.44
N GLY A 88 -8.80 0.04 -25.12
CA GLY A 88 -9.26 -1.06 -24.26
C GLY A 88 -8.25 -2.19 -24.05
N TYR A 89 -7.00 -2.03 -24.50
CA TYR A 89 -5.89 -2.92 -24.19
C TYR A 89 -4.84 -2.21 -23.33
N LEU A 90 -4.10 -2.99 -22.54
CA LEU A 90 -3.00 -2.48 -21.72
C LEU A 90 -1.87 -1.98 -22.61
N SER A 91 -1.32 -0.82 -22.27
CA SER A 91 -0.27 -0.15 -23.05
C SER A 91 0.97 -1.02 -23.21
N PHE A 92 1.34 -1.76 -22.15
CA PHE A 92 2.38 -2.77 -22.15
C PHE A 92 2.24 -3.59 -20.86
N TRP A 93 1.98 -4.90 -20.95
CA TRP A 93 2.05 -5.80 -19.80
C TRP A 93 3.45 -6.42 -19.77
N ASN A 94 4.18 -6.25 -18.67
CA ASN A 94 5.53 -6.78 -18.50
C ASN A 94 5.70 -7.45 -17.13
N ASP A 95 6.84 -8.12 -16.95
CA ASP A 95 7.16 -8.82 -15.71
C ASP A 95 7.31 -7.87 -14.51
N ASN A 96 7.72 -6.61 -14.73
CA ASN A 96 7.78 -5.61 -13.65
C ASN A 96 6.40 -5.26 -13.09
N ILE A 97 5.39 -5.10 -13.95
CA ILE A 97 3.99 -4.88 -13.53
C ILE A 97 3.47 -6.14 -12.85
N SER A 98 3.76 -7.31 -13.43
CA SER A 98 3.42 -8.61 -12.87
C SER A 98 3.93 -8.72 -11.42
N TYR A 99 5.22 -8.45 -11.19
CA TYR A 99 5.86 -8.52 -9.88
C TYR A 99 5.32 -7.45 -8.91
N ALA A 100 5.14 -6.22 -9.39
CA ALA A 100 4.57 -5.13 -8.58
C ALA A 100 3.16 -5.46 -8.06
N LEU A 101 2.32 -6.12 -8.87
CA LEU A 101 0.98 -6.54 -8.45
C LEU A 101 1.01 -7.53 -7.28
N ARG A 102 2.04 -8.37 -7.15
CA ARG A 102 2.20 -9.27 -5.98
C ARG A 102 2.55 -8.47 -4.73
N GLY A 103 3.35 -7.41 -4.87
CA GLY A 103 3.55 -6.43 -3.81
C GLY A 103 2.23 -5.75 -3.40
N CYS A 104 1.42 -5.32 -4.37
CA CYS A 104 0.10 -4.73 -4.12
C CYS A 104 -0.83 -5.68 -3.36
N ILE A 105 -0.81 -6.98 -3.64
CA ILE A 105 -1.59 -7.98 -2.89
C ILE A 105 -1.23 -7.99 -1.41
N LEU A 106 0.07 -7.97 -1.07
CA LEU A 106 0.50 -7.92 0.33
C LEU A 106 0.13 -6.60 1.00
N ILE A 107 0.25 -5.48 0.28
CA ILE A 107 -0.17 -4.16 0.78
C ILE A 107 -1.68 -4.16 1.08
N GLU A 108 -2.49 -4.65 0.15
CA GLU A 108 -3.95 -4.73 0.29
C GLU A 108 -4.37 -5.62 1.47
N LEU A 109 -3.74 -6.79 1.64
CA LEU A 109 -3.95 -7.65 2.81
C LEU A 109 -3.57 -6.97 4.13
N ALA A 110 -2.50 -6.18 4.14
CA ALA A 110 -2.07 -5.43 5.32
C ALA A 110 -3.05 -4.28 5.66
N LEU A 111 -3.53 -3.55 4.64
CA LEU A 111 -4.53 -2.49 4.81
C LEU A 111 -5.86 -3.04 5.32
N ARG A 112 -6.28 -4.21 4.85
CA ARG A 112 -7.46 -4.96 5.35
C ARG A 112 -7.22 -5.66 6.69
N ARG A 113 -6.06 -5.43 7.33
CA ARG A 113 -5.65 -6.01 8.63
C ARG A 113 -5.68 -7.55 8.66
N ARG A 114 -5.49 -8.20 7.51
CA ARG A 114 -5.42 -9.67 7.42
C ARG A 114 -4.04 -10.20 7.77
N ILE A 115 -3.00 -9.44 7.42
CA ILE A 115 -1.60 -9.78 7.71
C ILE A 115 -0.89 -8.63 8.41
N ALA A 116 0.20 -8.95 9.10
CA ALA A 116 1.12 -7.97 9.65
C ALA A 116 2.56 -8.49 9.63
N VAL A 117 3.48 -7.57 9.89
CA VAL A 117 4.87 -7.93 10.14
C VAL A 117 4.99 -8.52 11.55
N HIS A 118 5.54 -9.73 11.64
CA HIS A 118 5.74 -10.46 12.89
C HIS A 118 6.46 -9.60 13.94
N LYS A 119 5.91 -9.58 15.15
CA LYS A 119 6.36 -8.72 16.26
C LYS A 119 7.59 -9.28 16.98
N ASP A 120 8.73 -9.28 16.31
CA ASP A 120 10.03 -9.58 16.90
C ASP A 120 10.83 -8.28 17.18
N PRO A 121 11.31 -8.02 18.41
CA PRO A 121 12.23 -6.91 18.70
C PRO A 121 13.48 -6.87 17.80
N ALA A 122 14.01 -8.02 17.38
CA ALA A 122 15.21 -8.11 16.56
C ALA A 122 14.99 -7.62 15.11
N ARG A 123 13.73 -7.56 14.63
CA ARG A 123 13.38 -7.13 13.26
C ARG A 123 13.83 -5.71 12.93
N ARG A 124 14.12 -4.88 13.93
CA ARG A 124 14.64 -3.51 13.74
C ARG A 124 16.03 -3.49 13.12
N ARG A 125 16.79 -4.58 13.24
CA ARG A 125 18.12 -4.75 12.65
C ARG A 125 18.09 -5.25 11.20
N VAL A 126 16.91 -5.68 10.74
CA VAL A 126 16.69 -6.31 9.44
C VAL A 126 15.95 -5.32 8.52
N PRO A 127 16.31 -5.24 7.22
CA PRO A 127 15.59 -4.43 6.23
C PRO A 127 14.09 -4.73 6.21
N LEU A 128 13.27 -3.76 5.80
CA LEU A 128 11.81 -3.91 5.78
C LEU A 128 11.34 -5.11 4.95
N SER A 129 11.93 -5.31 3.78
CA SER A 129 11.61 -6.39 2.84
C SER A 129 11.92 -7.80 3.37
N GLU A 130 12.86 -7.91 4.31
CA GLU A 130 13.28 -9.19 4.88
C GLU A 130 12.51 -9.57 6.16
N ARG A 131 11.59 -8.72 6.62
CA ARG A 131 10.82 -9.00 7.82
C ARG A 131 9.76 -10.06 7.55
N LEU A 132 9.55 -10.93 8.54
CA LEU A 132 8.61 -12.04 8.46
C LEU A 132 7.16 -11.56 8.53
N VAL A 133 6.30 -12.19 7.75
CA VAL A 133 4.85 -11.93 7.70
C VAL A 133 4.11 -12.94 8.58
N GLU A 134 3.12 -12.47 9.32
CA GLU A 134 2.17 -13.30 10.08
C GLU A 134 0.72 -12.98 9.69
N VAL A 135 -0.15 -13.98 9.77
CA VAL A 135 -1.60 -13.80 9.59
C VAL A 135 -2.20 -13.32 10.90
N LEU A 136 -3.01 -12.26 10.84
CA LEU A 136 -3.78 -11.74 11.97
C LEU A 136 -5.23 -12.26 11.94
N ASP A 137 -5.82 -12.29 10.75
CA ASP A 137 -7.22 -12.62 10.53
C ASP A 137 -7.34 -13.39 9.21
N ASP A 138 -8.05 -14.52 9.24
CA ASP A 138 -8.20 -15.45 8.13
C ASP A 138 -9.54 -15.32 7.41
N ARG A 139 -10.38 -14.36 7.81
CA ARG A 139 -11.67 -14.09 7.16
C ARG A 139 -11.47 -13.70 5.69
N GLN A 140 -12.27 -14.34 4.84
CA GLN A 140 -12.29 -14.05 3.41
C GLN A 140 -12.57 -12.57 3.14
N THR A 141 -11.88 -12.05 2.14
CA THR A 141 -11.96 -10.66 1.68
C THR A 141 -12.94 -10.49 0.53
N GLY A 142 -13.37 -11.59 -0.10
CA GLY A 142 -14.22 -11.59 -1.30
C GLY A 142 -13.42 -11.44 -2.61
N GLU A 143 -12.14 -11.10 -2.51
CA GLU A 143 -11.24 -10.95 -3.65
C GLU A 143 -10.43 -12.23 -3.85
N THR A 144 -10.63 -12.89 -4.99
CA THR A 144 -10.10 -14.25 -5.20
C THR A 144 -8.58 -14.34 -5.07
N LEU A 145 -7.83 -13.31 -5.51
CA LEU A 145 -6.35 -13.29 -5.42
C LEU A 145 -5.87 -13.06 -3.99
N LEU A 146 -6.56 -12.21 -3.23
CA LEU A 146 -6.24 -11.95 -1.83
C LEU A 146 -6.52 -13.20 -0.97
N ASP A 147 -7.66 -13.86 -1.21
CA ASP A 147 -8.07 -15.03 -0.43
C ASP A 147 -7.18 -16.26 -0.70
N GLU A 148 -6.76 -16.44 -1.95
CA GLU A 148 -5.79 -17.46 -2.34
C GLU A 148 -4.43 -17.23 -1.65
N THR A 149 -3.94 -15.99 -1.68
CA THR A 149 -2.69 -15.60 -1.03
C THR A 149 -2.78 -15.76 0.48
N LEU A 150 -3.88 -15.32 1.09
CA LEU A 150 -4.11 -15.44 2.54
C LEU A 150 -4.11 -16.90 2.99
N LYS A 151 -4.75 -17.78 2.21
CA LYS A 151 -4.73 -19.22 2.45
C LYS A 151 -3.31 -19.80 2.37
N MET A 152 -2.51 -19.38 1.39
CA MET A 152 -1.12 -19.80 1.26
C MET A 152 -0.26 -19.34 2.45
N ILE A 153 -0.40 -18.08 2.88
CA ILE A 153 0.33 -17.55 4.04
C ILE A 153 -0.04 -18.30 5.31
N LYS A 154 -1.34 -18.55 5.52
CA LYS A 154 -1.82 -19.32 6.68
C LYS A 154 -1.29 -20.77 6.68
N ALA A 155 -1.21 -21.41 5.51
CA ALA A 155 -0.65 -22.75 5.40
C ALA A 155 0.84 -22.83 5.78
N GLN A 156 1.56 -21.70 5.78
CA GLN A 156 2.98 -21.58 6.14
C GLN A 156 3.19 -20.92 7.52
N GLU A 157 2.22 -21.01 8.43
CA GLU A 157 2.29 -20.35 9.75
C GLU A 157 3.47 -20.85 10.63
N SER A 158 3.84 -22.13 10.51
CA SER A 158 4.99 -22.71 11.22
C SER A 158 6.34 -22.25 10.67
N GLU A 159 6.42 -21.96 9.37
CA GLU A 159 7.64 -21.53 8.66
C GLU A 159 7.38 -20.17 8.00
N ARG A 160 7.25 -19.13 8.84
CA ARG A 160 6.99 -17.77 8.36
C ARG A 160 8.09 -17.30 7.42
N MET A 161 7.68 -16.71 6.31
CA MET A 161 8.57 -16.21 5.26
C MET A 161 8.61 -14.68 5.28
N SER A 162 9.68 -14.11 4.72
CA SER A 162 9.83 -12.66 4.57
C SER A 162 8.90 -12.09 3.51
N ILE A 163 8.66 -10.77 3.57
CA ILE A 163 7.88 -10.05 2.55
C ILE A 163 8.44 -10.31 1.16
N ASN A 164 9.76 -10.19 0.97
CA ASN A 164 10.39 -10.41 -0.33
C ASN A 164 10.17 -11.84 -0.84
N ALA A 165 10.38 -12.83 0.04
CA ALA A 165 10.20 -14.23 -0.34
C ALA A 165 8.74 -14.57 -0.73
N TRP A 166 7.75 -13.90 -0.13
CA TRP A 166 6.36 -14.01 -0.56
C TRP A 166 6.13 -13.44 -1.95
N ILE A 167 6.70 -12.27 -2.26
CA ILE A 167 6.55 -11.65 -3.58
C ILE A 167 7.20 -12.55 -4.67
N ASP A 168 8.40 -13.08 -4.40
CA ASP A 168 9.10 -14.00 -5.31
C ASP A 168 8.31 -15.28 -5.55
N LEU A 169 7.74 -15.86 -4.49
CA LEU A 169 6.89 -17.07 -4.57
C LEU A 169 5.63 -16.84 -5.39
N LEU A 170 4.89 -15.76 -5.10
CA LEU A 170 3.64 -15.44 -5.78
C LEU A 170 3.86 -15.05 -7.25
N SER A 171 5.06 -14.57 -7.58
CA SER A 171 5.48 -14.23 -8.95
C SER A 171 6.04 -15.45 -9.70
N GLY A 172 6.54 -16.45 -8.99
CA GLY A 172 7.18 -17.64 -9.55
C GLY A 172 8.65 -17.41 -9.91
N GLU A 173 9.32 -16.46 -9.25
CA GLU A 173 10.74 -16.15 -9.47
C GLU A 173 11.67 -17.01 -8.62
N THR A 174 11.12 -17.82 -7.71
CA THR A 174 11.90 -18.70 -6.85
C THR A 174 12.09 -20.10 -7.44
N TRP A 175 13.25 -20.71 -7.14
CA TRP A 175 13.59 -22.08 -7.53
C TRP A 175 13.14 -23.15 -6.53
N ASN A 176 12.35 -22.79 -5.51
CA ASN A 176 11.89 -23.74 -4.51
C ASN A 176 10.80 -24.68 -5.06
N VAL A 177 11.20 -25.88 -5.48
CA VAL A 177 10.32 -26.90 -6.09
C VAL A 177 9.16 -27.30 -5.19
N LEU A 178 9.36 -27.36 -3.87
CA LEU A 178 8.29 -27.73 -2.93
C LEU A 178 7.19 -26.66 -2.85
N LYS A 179 7.53 -25.41 -3.18
CA LYS A 179 6.61 -24.26 -3.12
C LYS A 179 6.23 -23.74 -4.53
N ILE A 180 6.46 -24.52 -5.58
CA ILE A 180 6.11 -24.15 -6.97
C ILE A 180 4.61 -23.90 -7.18
N GLY A 181 3.76 -24.50 -6.34
CA GLY A 181 2.30 -24.33 -6.38
C GLY A 181 1.79 -22.99 -5.84
N TYR A 182 2.68 -22.12 -5.34
CA TYR A 182 2.32 -20.84 -4.73
C TYR A 182 2.27 -19.69 -5.74
N GLN A 183 2.68 -19.92 -6.99
CA GLN A 183 2.60 -18.92 -8.04
C GLN A 183 1.14 -18.61 -8.39
N LEU A 184 0.76 -17.34 -8.34
CA LEU A 184 -0.56 -16.90 -8.77
C LEU A 184 -0.68 -16.93 -10.29
N LYS A 185 -1.66 -17.67 -10.79
CA LYS A 185 -1.94 -17.86 -12.22
C LYS A 185 -3.06 -16.96 -12.70
N GLN A 186 -2.98 -16.57 -13.98
CA GLN A 186 -4.02 -15.79 -14.68
C GLN A 186 -4.41 -14.50 -13.94
N VAL A 187 -3.43 -13.83 -13.33
CA VAL A 187 -3.67 -12.63 -12.51
C VAL A 187 -4.32 -11.53 -13.33
N ARG A 188 -3.85 -11.31 -14.56
CA ARG A 188 -4.38 -10.29 -15.46
C ARG A 188 -5.86 -10.54 -15.78
N GLU A 189 -6.19 -11.75 -16.19
CA GLU A 189 -7.55 -12.14 -16.60
C GLU A 189 -8.51 -12.09 -15.42
N ARG A 190 -8.05 -12.51 -14.23
CA ARG A 190 -8.85 -12.45 -12.99
C ARG A 190 -9.10 -11.03 -12.53
N LEU A 191 -8.12 -10.14 -12.62
CA LEU A 191 -8.30 -8.71 -12.32
C LEU A 191 -9.25 -8.05 -13.34
N ALA A 192 -9.12 -8.37 -14.63
CA ALA A 192 -10.04 -7.88 -15.66
C ALA A 192 -11.47 -8.36 -15.40
N LYS A 193 -11.65 -9.64 -15.01
CA LYS A 193 -12.95 -10.18 -14.62
C LYS A 193 -13.54 -9.43 -13.41
N GLY A 194 -12.73 -9.17 -12.38
CA GLY A 194 -13.14 -8.39 -11.21
C GLY A 194 -13.64 -6.99 -11.58
N LEU A 195 -12.90 -6.30 -12.46
CA LEU A 195 -13.31 -4.99 -12.98
C LEU A 195 -14.60 -5.02 -13.81
N VAL A 196 -14.87 -6.11 -14.54
CA VAL A 196 -16.14 -6.31 -15.26
C VAL A 196 -17.28 -6.56 -14.27
N ASP A 197 -17.09 -7.44 -13.29
CA ASP A 197 -18.10 -7.75 -12.26
C ASP A 197 -18.45 -6.51 -11.42
N LYS A 198 -17.49 -5.61 -11.21
CA LYS A 198 -17.67 -4.31 -10.53
C LYS A 198 -18.26 -3.21 -11.44
N GLY A 199 -18.49 -3.50 -12.72
CA GLY A 199 -19.08 -2.56 -13.68
C GLY A 199 -18.15 -1.44 -14.16
N VAL A 200 -16.84 -1.54 -13.92
CA VAL A 200 -15.85 -0.57 -14.41
C VAL A 200 -15.50 -0.82 -15.88
N LEU A 201 -15.30 -2.09 -16.24
CA LEU A 201 -15.02 -2.50 -17.61
C LEU A 201 -16.24 -3.17 -18.25
N ARG A 202 -16.38 -3.02 -19.56
CA ARG A 202 -17.35 -3.74 -20.38
C ARG A 202 -16.66 -4.80 -21.21
N THR A 203 -17.35 -5.92 -21.44
CA THR A 203 -16.92 -6.91 -22.42
C THR A 203 -17.47 -6.52 -23.79
N GLU A 204 -16.60 -6.56 -24.80
CA GLU A 204 -16.97 -6.33 -26.20
C GLU A 204 -16.46 -7.52 -27.00
N LYS A 205 -17.33 -8.17 -27.77
CA LYS A 205 -16.94 -9.24 -28.68
C LYS A 205 -16.42 -8.62 -29.98
N ARG A 206 -15.19 -8.93 -30.36
CA ARG A 206 -14.56 -8.55 -31.61
C ARG A 206 -14.31 -9.77 -32.47
N ASN A 207 -14.84 -9.74 -33.69
CA ASN A 207 -14.64 -10.82 -34.65
C ASN A 207 -13.39 -10.53 -35.47
N PHE A 208 -12.41 -11.42 -35.41
CA PHE A 208 -11.25 -11.42 -36.28
C PHE A 208 -11.48 -12.40 -37.43
N LEU A 209 -10.65 -12.34 -38.47
CA LEU A 209 -10.80 -13.19 -39.66
C LEU A 209 -10.83 -14.70 -39.34
N LEU A 210 -10.17 -15.13 -38.25
CA LEU A 210 -9.97 -16.54 -37.91
C LEU A 210 -10.56 -16.96 -36.56
N PHE A 211 -10.97 -16.01 -35.72
CA PHE A 211 -11.50 -16.28 -34.37
C PHE A 211 -12.23 -15.05 -33.82
N ASP A 212 -13.01 -15.25 -32.76
CA ASP A 212 -13.63 -14.16 -32.01
C ASP A 212 -12.90 -13.97 -30.67
N MET A 213 -12.80 -12.74 -30.18
CA MET A 213 -12.20 -12.39 -28.88
C MET A 213 -13.05 -11.38 -28.12
#